data_AF-M8E3J7-F1
#
_entry.id   AF-M8E3J7-F1
#
_cell.length_a   1.000
_cell.length_b   1.000
_cell.length_c   1.000
_cell.angle_alpha   90.00
_cell.angle_beta   90.00
_cell.angle_gamma   90.00
#
_symmetry.space_group_name_H-M   'P 1'
#
loop_
_entity.id
_entity.type
_entity.pdbx_description
1 polymer ?
#
loop_
_entity_poly.entity_id
_entity_poly.type
_entity_poly.pdbx_seq_one_letter_code
_entity_poly.pdbx_strand_id
1 'polypeptide(L)'
;MKLLWIMSPAKGVFKTALSPFKRGLQQIYMSSEMVVDGEAYRLVGIYPMSVLLRMETNFEKFAIVDQTGRLVPDQNVTQRCLRMYQLIVTLDNNAGYLKKNLAVDPQSFVPIIRHVEELGKKVLDRLGEEQGRAAQAHLDGYKQYLKQGAQLGERINSSGREVLRRLEPIKAGQPLREQEVAQLDKAMLDFMDDSRKRVLVLLESHTARTETKRLLSEALAQKWLGAGEEKLAQNIVALLENSFQVERVSIAERGAQTLEQAIWTAKNETRDFIGKHTADLLRQKWLLGAEGSSIQA
;
A
#
# COMPACT_ATOMS: atom_id res chain seq x y z
N MET A 1 -4.15 -15.51 -5.95
CA MET A 1 -3.28 -15.93 -4.83
C MET A 1 -3.99 -15.48 -3.58
N LYS A 2 -4.64 -16.40 -2.88
CA LYS A 2 -5.29 -16.14 -1.59
C LYS A 2 -4.24 -16.47 -0.52
N LEU A 3 -3.79 -15.54 0.32
CA LEU A 3 -2.89 -15.85 1.47
C LEU A 3 -3.68 -16.42 2.66
N LEU A 4 -4.73 -17.19 2.40
CA LEU A 4 -5.67 -17.72 3.40
C LEU A 4 -5.06 -18.92 4.14
N TRP A 5 -4.15 -18.64 5.10
CA TRP A 5 -3.66 -19.59 6.10
C TRP A 5 -3.40 -18.97 7.48
N ILE A 6 -3.57 -17.66 7.67
CA ILE A 6 -3.12 -17.00 8.92
C ILE A 6 -3.96 -17.47 10.11
N MET A 7 -5.27 -17.69 9.91
CA MET A 7 -6.19 -18.12 10.97
C MET A 7 -6.81 -19.48 10.64
N SER A 8 -6.88 -20.34 11.64
CA SER A 8 -7.52 -21.67 11.57
C SER A 8 -8.48 -21.84 12.75
N PRO A 9 -9.51 -22.71 12.66
CA PRO A 9 -10.38 -22.99 13.79
C PRO A 9 -9.55 -23.40 15.02
N ALA A 10 -9.78 -22.74 16.16
CA ALA A 10 -9.02 -23.01 17.37
C ALA A 10 -9.29 -24.43 17.87
N LYS A 11 -8.23 -25.10 18.35
CA LYS A 11 -8.27 -26.48 18.85
C LYS A 11 -7.58 -26.60 20.21
N GLY A 12 -7.93 -27.65 20.96
CA GLY A 12 -7.28 -28.00 22.22
C GLY A 12 -7.25 -26.84 23.22
N VAL A 13 -6.10 -26.66 23.86
CA VAL A 13 -5.86 -25.66 24.91
C VAL A 13 -6.19 -24.22 24.44
N PHE A 14 -5.93 -23.89 23.16
CA PHE A 14 -6.22 -22.57 22.60
C PHE A 14 -7.72 -22.27 22.49
N LYS A 15 -8.53 -23.29 22.16
CA LYS A 15 -10.00 -23.16 22.15
C LYS A 15 -10.52 -23.00 23.57
N THR A 16 -10.01 -23.80 24.50
CA THR A 16 -10.41 -23.76 25.92
C THR A 16 -10.13 -22.40 26.53
N ALA A 17 -8.97 -21.80 26.23
CA ALA A 17 -8.55 -20.50 26.76
C ALA A 17 -9.58 -19.37 26.52
N LEU A 18 -10.20 -19.33 25.33
CA LEU A 18 -11.15 -18.26 24.98
C LEU A 18 -12.63 -18.67 25.04
N SER A 19 -12.93 -19.95 25.32
CA SER A 19 -14.31 -20.44 25.43
C SER A 19 -15.18 -19.66 26.43
N PRO A 20 -14.69 -19.25 27.62
CA PRO A 20 -15.47 -18.46 28.58
C PRO A 20 -15.95 -17.10 28.05
N PHE A 21 -15.24 -16.51 27.08
CA PHE A 21 -15.54 -15.19 26.54
C PHE A 21 -16.47 -15.23 25.32
N LYS A 22 -16.68 -16.41 24.74
CA LYS A 22 -17.52 -16.63 23.55
C LYS A 22 -19.00 -16.54 23.92
N ARG A 23 -19.79 -15.81 23.12
CA ARG A 23 -21.24 -15.67 23.29
C ARG A 23 -21.99 -16.03 22.00
N GLY A 24 -23.14 -16.69 22.13
CA GLY A 24 -24.04 -16.98 21.01
C GLY A 24 -23.37 -17.69 19.82
N LEU A 25 -23.71 -17.24 18.60
CA LEU A 25 -23.21 -17.77 17.33
C LEU A 25 -21.84 -17.19 16.94
N GLN A 26 -20.89 -17.28 17.87
CA GLN A 26 -19.49 -16.90 17.64
C GLN A 26 -18.60 -18.12 17.44
N GLN A 27 -17.48 -17.94 16.74
CA GLN A 27 -16.47 -18.96 16.51
C GLN A 27 -15.10 -18.47 17.00
N ILE A 28 -14.24 -19.41 17.39
CA ILE A 28 -12.90 -19.13 17.92
C ILE A 28 -11.88 -19.63 16.92
N TYR A 29 -10.97 -18.74 16.51
CA TYR A 29 -9.90 -19.04 15.57
C TYR A 29 -8.56 -18.68 16.19
N MET A 30 -7.52 -19.37 15.74
CA MET A 30 -6.15 -19.18 16.20
C MET A 30 -5.23 -18.92 15.02
N SER A 31 -4.22 -18.08 15.26
CA SER A 31 -3.19 -17.80 14.29
C SER A 31 -2.22 -18.98 14.11
N SER A 32 -1.36 -18.87 13.09
CA SER A 32 -0.05 -19.54 13.09
C SER A 32 0.76 -19.18 14.34
N GLU A 33 1.73 -20.03 14.68
CA GLU A 33 2.66 -19.77 15.77
C GLU A 33 3.49 -18.51 15.50
N MET A 34 3.64 -17.67 16.52
CA MET A 34 4.47 -16.47 16.52
C MET A 34 5.56 -16.64 17.57
N VAL A 35 6.81 -16.48 17.17
CA VAL A 35 7.98 -16.65 18.03
C VAL A 35 8.52 -15.29 18.41
N VAL A 36 8.43 -14.95 19.69
CA VAL A 36 8.87 -13.68 20.28
C VAL A 36 9.80 -14.02 21.46
N ASP A 37 11.01 -13.46 21.46
CA ASP A 37 12.05 -13.74 22.47
C ASP A 37 12.36 -15.25 22.67
N GLY A 38 12.20 -16.05 21.61
CA GLY A 38 12.41 -17.50 21.63
C GLY A 38 11.20 -18.32 22.08
N GLU A 39 10.16 -17.66 22.62
CA GLU A 39 8.94 -18.28 23.10
C GLU A 39 7.83 -18.24 22.03
N ALA A 40 6.99 -19.26 22.04
CA ALA A 40 5.95 -19.45 21.04
C ALA A 40 4.56 -19.06 21.56
N TYR A 41 3.88 -18.23 20.78
CA TYR A 41 2.58 -17.66 21.09
C TYR A 41 1.60 -17.83 19.94
N ARG A 42 0.31 -17.74 20.23
CA ARG A 42 -0.75 -17.64 19.22
C ARG A 42 -1.70 -16.52 19.55
N LEU A 43 -2.14 -15.79 18.53
CA LEU A 43 -3.30 -14.93 18.61
C LEU A 43 -4.53 -15.80 18.50
N VAL A 44 -5.43 -15.70 19.47
CA VAL A 44 -6.71 -16.38 19.44
C VAL A 44 -7.80 -15.31 19.43
N GLY A 45 -8.67 -15.37 18.42
CA GLY A 45 -9.72 -14.37 18.18
C GLY A 45 -11.11 -14.99 18.21
N ILE A 46 -12.08 -14.20 18.65
CA ILE A 46 -13.51 -14.51 18.63
C ILE A 46 -14.16 -13.74 17.49
N TYR A 47 -14.91 -14.46 16.66
CA TYR A 47 -15.47 -14.00 15.41
C TYR A 47 -16.98 -14.23 15.34
N PRO A 48 -17.76 -13.32 14.72
CA PRO A 48 -19.15 -13.61 14.37
C PRO A 48 -19.21 -14.67 13.26
N MET A 49 -20.18 -15.58 13.32
CA MET A 49 -20.42 -16.59 12.26
C MET A 49 -20.61 -15.98 10.86
N SER A 50 -21.15 -14.77 10.76
CA SER A 50 -21.40 -14.08 9.48
C SER A 50 -20.12 -13.59 8.79
N VAL A 51 -18.96 -13.61 9.46
CA VAL A 51 -17.70 -12.98 9.00
C VAL A 51 -16.72 -13.99 8.39
N LEU A 52 -17.15 -15.22 8.10
CA LEU A 52 -16.31 -16.27 7.47
C LEU A 52 -15.58 -15.82 6.19
N LEU A 53 -16.00 -14.73 5.54
CA LEU A 53 -15.39 -14.18 4.33
C LEU A 53 -14.33 -13.08 4.58
N ARG A 54 -14.13 -12.59 5.82
CA ARG A 54 -13.16 -11.51 6.15
C ARG A 54 -12.49 -11.69 7.52
N MET A 55 -12.27 -12.94 7.95
CA MET A 55 -11.74 -13.27 9.29
C MET A 55 -10.36 -12.67 9.57
N GLU A 56 -9.58 -12.36 8.53
CA GLU A 56 -8.27 -11.71 8.69
C GLU A 56 -8.35 -10.28 9.26
N THR A 57 -9.48 -9.57 9.16
CA THR A 57 -9.57 -8.15 9.59
C THR A 57 -10.58 -7.89 10.71
N ASN A 58 -11.44 -8.85 11.03
CA ASN A 58 -12.65 -8.59 11.80
C ASN A 58 -12.88 -9.61 12.92
N PHE A 59 -11.95 -9.71 13.87
CA PHE A 59 -12.31 -10.25 15.19
C PHE A 59 -13.02 -9.19 16.02
N GLU A 60 -13.96 -9.62 16.86
CA GLU A 60 -14.58 -8.77 17.88
C GLU A 60 -13.62 -8.60 19.06
N LYS A 61 -13.08 -9.71 19.55
CA LYS A 61 -12.19 -9.77 20.71
C LYS A 61 -11.06 -10.76 20.47
N PHE A 62 -9.92 -10.53 21.11
CA PHE A 62 -8.77 -11.44 20.99
C PHE A 62 -7.93 -11.47 22.27
N ALA A 63 -7.09 -12.49 22.38
CA ALA A 63 -6.01 -12.57 23.34
C ALA A 63 -4.78 -13.24 22.70
N ILE A 64 -3.62 -13.03 23.32
CA ILE A 64 -2.42 -13.82 23.05
C ILE A 64 -2.33 -14.93 24.08
N VAL A 65 -2.00 -16.13 23.62
CA VAL A 65 -1.98 -17.35 24.41
C VAL A 65 -0.65 -18.05 24.21
N ASP A 66 -0.04 -18.53 25.28
CA ASP A 66 1.17 -19.36 25.22
C ASP A 66 0.86 -20.80 24.79
N GLN A 67 1.90 -21.63 24.63
CA GLN A 67 1.73 -23.03 24.21
C GLN A 67 0.90 -23.90 25.18
N THR A 68 0.77 -23.49 26.45
CA THR A 68 0.00 -24.22 27.46
C THR A 68 -1.49 -23.85 27.45
N GLY A 69 -1.88 -22.81 26.71
CA GLY A 69 -3.24 -22.29 26.72
C GLY A 69 -3.45 -21.16 27.73
N ARG A 70 -2.40 -20.64 28.37
CA ARG A 70 -2.53 -19.54 29.33
C ARG A 70 -2.57 -18.21 28.59
N LEU A 71 -3.49 -17.34 29.01
CA LEU A 71 -3.57 -15.97 28.51
C LEU A 71 -2.31 -15.18 28.94
N VAL A 72 -1.70 -14.46 27.99
CA VAL A 72 -0.50 -13.67 28.21
C VAL A 72 -0.89 -12.24 28.60
N PRO A 73 -0.68 -11.79 29.85
CA PRO A 73 -1.04 -10.45 30.31
C PRO A 73 -0.04 -9.37 29.90
N ASP A 74 1.14 -9.76 29.43
CA ASP A 74 2.16 -8.83 28.98
C ASP A 74 1.70 -8.09 27.72
N GLN A 75 1.46 -6.78 27.87
CA GLN A 75 1.04 -5.91 26.78
C GLN A 75 2.12 -5.76 25.70
N ASN A 76 3.40 -5.79 26.05
CA ASN A 76 4.49 -5.66 25.10
C ASN A 76 4.58 -6.89 24.20
N VAL A 77 4.55 -8.10 24.80
CA VAL A 77 4.48 -9.35 24.03
C VAL A 77 3.22 -9.37 23.16
N THR A 78 2.08 -8.95 23.72
CA THR A 78 0.82 -8.88 22.99
C THR A 78 0.90 -7.95 21.78
N GLN A 79 1.44 -6.75 21.96
CA GLN A 79 1.59 -5.75 20.91
C GLN A 79 2.49 -6.26 19.78
N ARG A 80 3.61 -6.92 20.11
CA ARG A 80 4.54 -7.50 19.13
C ARG A 80 3.86 -8.61 18.31
N CYS A 81 3.23 -9.57 18.97
CA CYS A 81 2.44 -10.62 18.31
C CYS A 81 1.33 -10.05 17.42
N LEU A 82 0.56 -9.08 17.93
CA LEU A 82 -0.50 -8.45 17.16
C LEU A 82 0.02 -7.70 15.94
N ARG A 83 1.16 -6.99 16.05
CA ARG A 83 1.81 -6.32 14.93
C ARG A 83 2.20 -7.33 13.84
N MET A 84 2.78 -8.46 14.23
CA MET A 84 3.16 -9.52 13.29
C MET A 84 1.93 -10.03 12.53
N TYR A 85 0.83 -10.31 13.24
CA TYR A 85 -0.43 -10.70 12.61
C TYR A 85 -0.97 -9.62 11.64
N GLN A 86 -1.04 -8.36 12.09
CA GLN A 86 -1.57 -7.25 11.29
C GLN A 86 -0.76 -6.99 10.02
N LEU A 87 0.55 -7.19 10.06
CA LEU A 87 1.39 -7.09 8.88
C LEU A 87 0.98 -8.13 7.81
N ILE A 88 0.82 -9.40 8.20
CA ILE A 88 0.48 -10.46 7.22
C ILE A 88 -0.92 -10.25 6.66
N VAL A 89 -1.88 -9.86 7.50
CA VAL A 89 -3.24 -9.49 7.08
C VAL A 89 -3.22 -8.35 6.07
N THR A 90 -2.45 -7.30 6.36
CA THR A 90 -2.31 -6.14 5.47
C THR A 90 -1.72 -6.56 4.12
N LEU A 91 -0.72 -7.42 4.13
CA LEU A 91 -0.09 -7.92 2.91
C LEU A 91 -1.04 -8.79 2.07
N ASP A 92 -1.93 -9.58 2.68
CA ASP A 92 -2.94 -10.34 1.94
C ASP A 92 -3.95 -9.45 1.25
N ASN A 93 -4.54 -8.52 2.01
CA ASN A 93 -5.52 -7.57 1.48
C ASN A 93 -4.95 -6.74 0.32
N ASN A 94 -3.63 -6.51 0.30
CA ASN A 94 -2.94 -5.71 -0.70
C ASN A 94 -2.13 -6.54 -1.72
N ALA A 95 -2.21 -7.87 -1.69
CA ALA A 95 -1.39 -8.73 -2.56
C ALA A 95 -1.64 -8.47 -4.06
N GLY A 96 -2.88 -8.14 -4.43
CA GLY A 96 -3.22 -7.76 -5.80
C GLY A 96 -2.57 -6.44 -6.23
N TYR A 97 -2.52 -5.46 -5.33
CA TYR A 97 -1.88 -4.17 -5.58
C TYR A 97 -0.36 -4.31 -5.74
N LEU A 98 0.27 -5.11 -4.87
CA LEU A 98 1.68 -5.45 -4.96
C LEU A 98 2.02 -6.05 -6.34
N LYS A 99 1.24 -7.03 -6.80
CA LYS A 99 1.46 -7.67 -8.12
C LYS A 99 1.32 -6.72 -9.29
N LYS A 100 0.30 -5.86 -9.27
CA LYS A 100 0.09 -4.87 -10.33
C LYS A 100 1.28 -3.91 -10.45
N ASN A 101 1.82 -3.45 -9.32
CA ASN A 101 3.01 -2.59 -9.33
C ASN A 101 4.23 -3.31 -9.89
N LEU A 102 4.45 -4.57 -9.51
CA LEU A 102 5.58 -5.38 -9.98
C LEU A 102 5.51 -5.77 -11.46
N ALA A 103 4.34 -5.71 -12.08
CA ALA A 103 4.15 -5.99 -13.50
C ALA A 103 4.52 -4.81 -14.41
N VAL A 104 4.70 -3.62 -13.83
CA VAL A 104 5.04 -2.41 -14.59
C VAL A 104 6.56 -2.31 -14.70
N ASP A 105 7.06 -2.26 -15.94
CA ASP A 105 8.46 -1.95 -16.22
C ASP A 105 8.72 -0.44 -16.00
N PRO A 106 9.55 -0.04 -15.01
CA PRO A 106 9.87 1.36 -14.77
C PRO A 106 10.66 1.99 -15.92
N GLN A 107 11.38 1.20 -16.71
CA GLN A 107 12.18 1.68 -17.85
C GLN A 107 11.31 2.06 -19.05
N SER A 108 10.02 1.70 -19.05
CA SER A 108 9.07 2.09 -20.09
C SER A 108 8.93 3.62 -20.27
N PHE A 109 9.31 4.41 -19.27
CA PHE A 109 9.31 5.88 -19.35
C PHE A 109 10.52 6.48 -20.06
N VAL A 110 11.64 5.77 -20.17
CA VAL A 110 12.89 6.30 -20.77
C VAL A 110 12.71 6.69 -22.24
N PRO A 111 12.10 5.85 -23.11
CA PRO A 111 11.83 6.24 -24.49
C PRO A 111 10.87 7.44 -24.58
N ILE A 112 9.89 7.52 -23.67
CA ILE A 112 8.90 8.62 -23.63
C ILE A 112 9.60 9.95 -23.33
N ILE A 113 10.52 9.98 -22.37
CA ILE A 113 11.29 11.19 -22.04
C ILE A 113 11.97 11.73 -23.30
N ARG A 114 12.71 10.87 -24.02
CA ARG A 114 13.40 11.26 -25.26
C ARG A 114 12.45 11.86 -26.30
N HIS A 115 11.31 11.20 -26.53
CA HIS A 115 10.32 11.68 -27.48
C HIS A 115 9.68 13.02 -27.08
N VAL A 116 9.44 13.25 -25.78
CA VAL A 116 8.98 14.54 -25.28
C VAL A 116 10.01 15.64 -25.56
N GLU A 117 11.31 15.37 -25.42
CA GLU A 117 12.33 16.39 -25.72
C GLU A 117 12.41 16.71 -27.22
N GLU A 118 12.35 15.69 -28.07
CA GLU A 118 12.40 15.82 -29.53
C GLU A 118 11.19 16.59 -30.06
N LEU A 119 9.98 16.18 -29.65
CA LEU A 119 8.74 16.86 -30.03
C LEU A 119 8.67 18.26 -29.42
N GLY A 120 9.13 18.41 -28.17
CA GLY A 120 9.20 19.68 -27.46
C GLY A 120 9.98 20.73 -28.23
N LYS A 121 11.21 20.42 -28.67
CA LYS A 121 12.03 21.35 -29.47
C LYS A 121 11.28 21.88 -30.70
N LYS A 122 10.61 20.98 -31.44
CA LYS A 122 9.84 21.36 -32.63
C LYS A 122 8.67 22.28 -32.32
N VAL A 123 7.98 22.04 -31.21
CA VAL A 123 6.87 22.90 -30.75
C VAL A 123 7.40 24.28 -30.35
N LEU A 124 8.52 24.33 -29.65
CA LEU A 124 9.13 25.56 -29.17
C LEU A 124 9.61 26.47 -30.31
N ASP A 125 10.23 25.89 -31.34
CA ASP A 125 10.66 26.63 -32.53
C ASP A 125 9.49 27.34 -33.25
N ARG A 126 8.24 26.91 -33.01
CA ARG A 126 7.03 27.48 -33.61
C ARG A 126 6.34 28.54 -32.75
N LEU A 127 6.56 28.55 -31.44
CA LEU A 127 5.85 29.42 -30.50
C LEU A 127 6.50 30.81 -30.33
N GLY A 128 7.68 31.04 -30.90
CA GLY A 128 8.44 32.26 -30.66
C GLY A 128 9.07 32.29 -29.25
N GLU A 129 9.91 33.29 -28.97
CA GLU A 129 10.86 33.23 -27.85
C GLU A 129 10.19 33.24 -26.46
N GLU A 130 9.20 34.11 -26.24
CA GLU A 130 8.55 34.27 -24.93
C GLU A 130 7.66 33.06 -24.59
N GLN A 131 6.76 32.68 -25.50
CA GLN A 131 5.86 31.54 -25.32
C GLN A 131 6.64 30.22 -25.33
N GLY A 132 7.71 30.13 -26.12
CA GLY A 132 8.64 29.01 -26.09
C GLY A 132 9.29 28.84 -24.71
N ARG A 133 9.79 29.91 -24.08
CA ARG A 133 10.38 29.82 -22.72
C ARG A 133 9.38 29.30 -21.68
N ALA A 134 8.14 29.80 -21.71
CA ALA A 134 7.09 29.30 -20.81
C ALA A 134 6.75 27.82 -21.06
N ALA A 135 6.59 27.42 -22.33
CA ALA A 135 6.31 26.04 -22.72
C ALA A 135 7.44 25.08 -22.33
N GLN A 136 8.70 25.52 -22.43
CA GLN A 136 9.87 24.72 -22.05
C GLN A 136 9.84 24.36 -20.56
N ALA A 137 9.45 25.28 -19.67
CA ALA A 137 9.33 25.00 -18.23
C ALA A 137 8.32 23.87 -17.94
N HIS A 138 7.19 23.82 -18.65
CA HIS A 138 6.20 22.76 -18.50
C HIS A 138 6.69 21.41 -19.04
N LEU A 139 7.37 21.41 -20.19
CA LEU A 139 7.99 20.21 -20.75
C LEU A 139 9.05 19.63 -19.82
N ASP A 140 9.90 20.48 -19.23
CA ASP A 140 10.90 20.03 -18.25
C ASP A 140 10.25 19.51 -16.96
N GLY A 141 9.18 20.13 -16.48
CA GLY A 141 8.36 19.61 -15.39
C GLY A 141 7.79 18.21 -15.69
N TYR A 142 7.29 17.98 -16.91
CA TYR A 142 6.80 16.66 -17.32
C TYR A 142 7.93 15.62 -17.41
N LYS A 143 9.09 16.00 -17.95
CA LYS A 143 10.27 15.11 -17.95
C LYS A 143 10.70 14.75 -16.53
N GLN A 144 10.69 15.71 -15.60
CA GLN A 144 11.02 15.46 -14.20
C GLN A 144 10.04 14.46 -13.58
N TYR A 145 8.74 14.63 -13.83
CA TYR A 145 7.71 13.67 -13.43
C TYR A 145 8.02 12.25 -13.93
N LEU A 146 8.34 12.10 -15.22
CA LEU A 146 8.67 10.78 -15.80
C LEU A 146 9.93 10.17 -15.16
N LYS A 147 10.98 10.97 -14.96
CA LYS A 147 12.24 10.53 -14.32
C LYS A 147 12.02 10.07 -12.89
N GLN A 148 11.33 10.88 -12.08
CA GLN A 148 11.01 10.54 -10.70
C GLN A 148 10.09 9.31 -10.63
N GLY A 149 9.12 9.20 -11.54
CA GLY A 149 8.24 8.04 -11.67
C GLY A 149 9.01 6.74 -11.96
N ALA A 150 10.00 6.78 -12.84
CA ALA A 150 10.87 5.64 -13.14
C ALA A 150 11.75 5.25 -11.93
N GLN A 151 12.41 6.23 -11.31
CA GLN A 151 13.27 5.99 -10.14
C GLN A 151 12.49 5.38 -8.96
N LEU A 152 11.29 5.91 -8.67
CA LEU A 152 10.42 5.36 -7.65
C LEU A 152 9.88 3.98 -8.06
N GLY A 153 9.58 3.77 -9.34
CA GLY A 153 9.18 2.46 -9.88
C GLY A 153 10.23 1.37 -9.61
N GLU A 154 11.52 1.66 -9.82
CA GLU A 154 12.60 0.71 -9.51
C GLU A 154 12.67 0.37 -8.01
N ARG A 155 12.53 1.38 -7.15
CA ARG A 155 12.55 1.17 -5.70
C ARG A 155 11.33 0.38 -5.20
N ILE A 156 10.15 0.68 -5.73
CA ILE A 156 8.91 -0.07 -5.49
C ILE A 156 9.10 -1.52 -5.96
N ASN A 157 9.74 -1.74 -7.11
CA ASN A 157 10.01 -3.09 -7.60
C ASN A 157 10.99 -3.84 -6.70
N SER A 158 12.06 -3.20 -6.26
CA SER A 158 13.04 -3.79 -5.34
C SER A 158 12.41 -4.17 -4.00
N SER A 159 11.71 -3.24 -3.35
CA SER A 159 11.04 -3.50 -2.06
C SER A 159 9.90 -4.51 -2.20
N GLY A 160 9.13 -4.45 -3.28
CA GLY A 160 8.04 -5.40 -3.54
C GLY A 160 8.53 -6.83 -3.79
N ARG A 161 9.65 -7.02 -4.49
CA ARG A 161 10.29 -8.34 -4.64
C ARG A 161 10.79 -8.87 -3.29
N GLU A 162 11.35 -8.00 -2.47
CA GLU A 162 11.80 -8.36 -1.13
C GLU A 162 10.62 -8.79 -0.23
N VAL A 163 9.49 -8.08 -0.29
CA VAL A 163 8.24 -8.47 0.38
C VAL A 163 7.81 -9.86 -0.07
N LEU A 164 7.75 -10.13 -1.38
CA LEU A 164 7.35 -11.44 -1.90
C LEU A 164 8.30 -12.55 -1.44
N ARG A 165 9.62 -12.34 -1.53
CA ARG A 165 10.64 -13.31 -1.10
C ARG A 165 10.47 -13.67 0.38
N ARG A 166 10.20 -12.69 1.23
CA ARG A 166 10.02 -12.86 2.67
C ARG A 166 8.69 -13.49 3.06
N LEU A 167 7.68 -13.39 2.19
CA LEU A 167 6.40 -14.05 2.39
C LEU A 167 6.45 -15.55 2.08
N GLU A 168 7.40 -16.06 1.30
CA GLU A 168 7.45 -17.48 0.91
C GLU A 168 7.54 -18.46 2.09
N PRO A 169 8.43 -18.27 3.10
CA PRO A 169 8.46 -19.15 4.27
C PRO A 169 7.15 -19.15 5.06
N ILE A 170 6.49 -17.99 5.14
CA ILE A 170 5.22 -17.81 5.84
C ILE A 170 4.09 -18.55 5.09
N LYS A 171 4.07 -18.48 3.77
CA LYS A 171 3.14 -19.24 2.93
C LYS A 171 3.33 -20.75 3.04
N ALA A 172 4.57 -21.19 3.29
CA ALA A 172 4.89 -22.59 3.54
C ALA A 172 4.47 -23.06 4.95
N GLY A 173 3.83 -22.21 5.76
CA GLY A 173 3.31 -22.56 7.08
C GLY A 173 4.38 -22.56 8.18
N GLN A 174 5.55 -21.96 7.94
CA GLN A 174 6.56 -21.80 8.99
C GLN A 174 6.07 -20.85 10.09
N PRO A 175 6.54 -21.03 11.34
CA PRO A 175 6.26 -20.08 12.42
C PRO A 175 6.69 -18.66 12.05
N LEU A 176 5.90 -17.67 12.43
CA LEU A 176 6.23 -16.26 12.26
C LEU A 176 7.29 -15.90 13.29
N ARG A 177 8.56 -15.76 12.88
CA ARG A 177 9.63 -15.34 13.78
C ARG A 177 9.78 -13.83 13.75
N GLU A 178 9.90 -13.23 14.92
CA GLU A 178 9.91 -11.78 15.04
C GLU A 178 10.97 -11.09 14.16
N GLN A 179 12.22 -11.59 14.15
CA GLN A 179 13.28 -10.98 13.35
C GLN A 179 12.97 -11.02 11.84
N GLU A 180 12.40 -12.12 11.36
CA GLU A 180 12.02 -12.28 9.95
C GLU A 180 10.84 -11.36 9.61
N VAL A 181 9.87 -11.26 10.52
CA VAL A 181 8.71 -10.39 10.38
C VAL A 181 9.08 -8.91 10.47
N ALA A 182 10.03 -8.52 11.31
CA ALA A 182 10.54 -7.14 11.39
C ALA A 182 11.21 -6.70 10.08
N GLN A 183 11.91 -7.62 9.41
CA GLN A 183 12.51 -7.34 8.10
C GLN A 183 11.43 -7.25 7.00
N LEU A 184 10.39 -8.08 7.07
CA LEU A 184 9.22 -7.98 6.17
C LEU A 184 8.46 -6.66 6.39
N ASP A 185 8.29 -6.25 7.63
CA ASP A 185 7.63 -4.99 8.02
C ASP A 185 8.38 -3.80 7.44
N LYS A 186 9.71 -3.76 7.61
CA LYS A 186 10.56 -2.76 6.98
C LYS A 186 10.39 -2.71 5.46
N ALA A 187 10.47 -3.88 4.79
CA ALA A 187 10.32 -3.94 3.33
C ALA A 187 8.94 -3.44 2.87
N MET A 188 7.89 -3.76 3.62
CA MET A 188 6.53 -3.29 3.34
C MET A 188 6.39 -1.78 3.56
N LEU A 189 6.96 -1.24 4.65
CA LEU A 189 6.95 0.20 4.91
C LEU A 189 7.71 0.99 3.83
N ASP A 190 8.84 0.47 3.35
CA ASP A 190 9.59 1.08 2.25
C ASP A 190 8.80 1.02 0.93
N PHE A 191 8.15 -0.11 0.63
CA PHE A 191 7.26 -0.25 -0.53
C PHE A 191 6.10 0.76 -0.52
N MET A 192 5.43 0.90 0.63
CA MET A 192 4.30 1.81 0.79
C MET A 192 4.74 3.27 0.73
N ASP A 193 5.87 3.62 1.36
CA ASP A 193 6.40 4.98 1.34
C ASP A 193 6.80 5.42 -0.08
N ASP A 194 7.47 4.55 -0.84
CA ASP A 194 7.83 4.85 -2.23
C ASP A 194 6.60 4.89 -3.15
N SER A 195 5.61 4.03 -2.92
CA SER A 195 4.31 4.09 -3.62
C SER A 195 3.59 5.42 -3.36
N ARG A 196 3.56 5.87 -2.11
CA ARG A 196 2.99 7.17 -1.71
C ARG A 196 3.74 8.33 -2.35
N LYS A 197 5.08 8.31 -2.34
CA LYS A 197 5.90 9.32 -3.04
C LYS A 197 5.61 9.36 -4.54
N ARG A 198 5.38 8.21 -5.16
CA ARG A 198 5.03 8.13 -6.59
C ARG A 198 3.68 8.78 -6.88
N VAL A 199 2.70 8.59 -5.98
CA VAL A 199 1.42 9.31 -6.05
C VAL A 199 1.62 10.82 -5.85
N LEU A 200 2.46 11.25 -4.91
CA LEU A 200 2.76 12.68 -4.73
C LEU A 200 3.34 13.31 -5.99
N VAL A 201 4.32 12.64 -6.62
CA VAL A 201 4.90 13.07 -7.90
C VAL A 201 3.83 13.17 -9.01
N LEU A 202 2.87 12.24 -9.05
CA LEU A 202 1.73 12.33 -9.96
C LEU A 202 0.88 13.58 -9.67
N LEU A 203 0.46 13.79 -8.43
CA LEU A 203 -0.41 14.91 -8.06
C LEU A 203 0.27 16.27 -8.28
N GLU A 204 1.53 16.42 -7.84
CA GLU A 204 2.28 17.67 -7.93
C GLU A 204 2.67 18.05 -9.37
N SER A 205 2.69 17.08 -10.28
CA SER A 205 2.99 17.32 -11.70
C SER A 205 1.77 17.72 -12.55
N HIS A 206 0.59 17.90 -11.95
CA HIS A 206 -0.66 18.17 -12.66
C HIS A 206 -0.52 19.27 -13.72
N THR A 207 -0.07 20.47 -13.32
CA THR A 207 0.07 21.61 -14.25
C THR A 207 1.02 21.32 -15.40
N ALA A 208 2.18 20.73 -15.12
CA ALA A 208 3.16 20.39 -16.15
C ALA A 208 2.60 19.37 -17.16
N ARG A 209 1.85 18.37 -16.67
CA ARG A 209 1.17 17.37 -17.52
C ARG A 209 0.06 18.00 -18.35
N THR A 210 -0.76 18.87 -17.77
CA THR A 210 -1.86 19.57 -18.45
C THR A 210 -1.35 20.44 -19.58
N GLU A 211 -0.33 21.26 -19.31
CA GLU A 211 0.27 22.13 -20.32
C GLU A 211 1.01 21.35 -21.39
N THR A 212 1.72 20.28 -21.04
CA THR A 212 2.35 19.41 -22.04
C THR A 212 1.31 18.76 -22.96
N LYS A 213 0.18 18.30 -22.41
CA LYS A 213 -0.93 17.77 -23.21
C LYS A 213 -1.44 18.85 -24.18
N ARG A 214 -1.70 20.05 -23.67
CA ARG A 214 -2.19 21.18 -24.46
C ARG A 214 -1.25 21.50 -25.62
N LEU A 215 0.05 21.62 -25.34
CA LEU A 215 1.09 21.91 -26.35
C LEU A 215 1.16 20.84 -27.45
N LEU A 216 1.13 19.55 -27.09
CA LEU A 216 1.18 18.47 -28.06
C LEU A 216 -0.13 18.38 -28.88
N SER A 217 -1.29 18.61 -28.26
CA SER A 217 -2.57 18.67 -28.96
C SER A 217 -2.65 19.85 -29.94
N GLU A 218 -2.12 21.01 -29.56
CA GLU A 218 -2.02 22.18 -30.44
C GLU A 218 -1.09 21.90 -31.63
N ALA A 219 0.07 21.30 -31.38
CA ALA A 219 1.01 20.92 -32.43
C ALA A 219 0.42 19.95 -33.46
N LEU A 220 -0.41 19.01 -33.00
CA LEU A 220 -1.17 18.10 -33.86
C LEU A 220 -2.22 18.85 -34.69
N ALA A 221 -3.00 19.73 -34.07
CA ALA A 221 -4.05 20.49 -34.74
C ALA A 221 -3.49 21.44 -35.82
N GLN A 222 -2.36 22.08 -35.52
CA GLN A 222 -1.68 23.01 -36.41
C GLN A 222 -0.74 22.33 -37.43
N LYS A 223 -0.68 20.99 -37.44
CA LYS A 223 0.17 20.19 -38.34
C LYS A 223 1.66 20.60 -38.29
N TRP A 224 2.17 20.86 -37.08
CA TRP A 224 3.58 21.21 -36.87
C TRP A 224 4.52 20.00 -36.97
N LEU A 225 3.97 18.80 -36.94
CA LEU A 225 4.69 17.53 -36.83
C LEU A 225 4.54 16.72 -38.12
N GLY A 226 5.56 15.91 -38.46
CA GLY A 226 5.45 14.94 -39.56
C GLY A 226 4.67 13.68 -39.17
N ALA A 227 4.24 12.86 -40.13
CA ALA A 227 3.37 11.70 -39.88
C ALA A 227 3.86 10.71 -38.79
N GLY A 228 5.17 10.43 -38.73
CA GLY A 228 5.75 9.59 -37.68
C GLY A 228 5.71 10.22 -36.29
N GLU A 229 5.80 11.55 -36.24
CA GLU A 229 5.82 12.37 -35.02
C GLU A 229 4.41 12.62 -34.50
N GLU A 230 3.44 12.77 -35.41
CA GLU A 230 2.03 12.85 -35.08
C GLU A 230 1.58 11.61 -34.30
N LYS A 231 1.97 10.42 -34.78
CA LYS A 231 1.67 9.16 -34.08
C LYS A 231 2.29 9.12 -32.67
N LEU A 232 3.53 9.57 -32.54
CA LEU A 232 4.21 9.62 -31.24
C LEU A 232 3.55 10.63 -30.28
N ALA A 233 3.21 11.83 -30.77
CA ALA A 233 2.51 12.85 -30.00
C ALA A 233 1.12 12.36 -29.54
N GLN A 234 0.37 11.68 -30.42
CA GLN A 234 -0.91 11.05 -30.07
C GLN A 234 -0.75 10.01 -28.95
N ASN A 235 0.28 9.16 -29.03
CA ASN A 235 0.56 8.18 -27.98
C ASN A 235 0.88 8.86 -26.64
N ILE A 236 1.69 9.92 -26.63
CA ILE A 236 2.01 10.66 -25.41
C ILE A 236 0.77 11.34 -24.82
N VAL A 237 -0.09 11.93 -25.67
CA VAL A 237 -1.37 12.52 -25.24
C VAL A 237 -2.26 11.46 -24.59
N ALA A 238 -2.38 10.27 -25.17
CA ALA A 238 -3.15 9.18 -24.59
C ALA A 238 -2.57 8.70 -23.24
N LEU A 239 -1.25 8.66 -23.09
CA LEU A 239 -0.60 8.34 -21.81
C LEU A 239 -0.88 9.41 -20.74
N LEU A 240 -0.86 10.69 -21.13
CA LEU A 240 -1.24 11.80 -20.24
C LEU A 240 -2.70 11.66 -19.81
N GLU A 241 -3.62 11.31 -20.72
CA GLU A 241 -5.03 11.04 -20.38
C GLU A 241 -5.21 9.94 -19.35
N ASN A 242 -4.50 8.82 -19.52
CA ASN A 242 -4.51 7.76 -18.52
C ASN A 242 -3.98 8.26 -17.17
N SER A 243 -2.92 9.07 -17.16
CA SER A 243 -2.37 9.64 -15.92
C SER A 243 -3.37 10.55 -15.18
N PHE A 244 -4.21 11.30 -15.91
CA PHE A 244 -5.28 12.10 -15.30
C PHE A 244 -6.41 11.23 -14.72
N GLN A 245 -6.72 10.08 -15.32
CA GLN A 245 -7.66 9.13 -14.72
C GLN A 245 -7.11 8.56 -13.40
N VAL A 246 -5.83 8.18 -13.38
CA VAL A 246 -5.17 7.70 -12.16
C VAL A 246 -5.13 8.79 -11.08
N GLU A 247 -4.88 10.04 -11.46
CA GLU A 247 -4.95 11.19 -10.53
C GLU A 247 -6.33 11.31 -9.90
N ARG A 248 -7.40 11.30 -10.71
CA ARG A 248 -8.78 11.41 -10.22
C ARG A 248 -9.13 10.28 -9.26
N VAL A 249 -8.75 9.04 -9.58
CA VAL A 249 -8.92 7.89 -8.67
C VAL A 249 -8.14 8.11 -7.38
N SER A 250 -6.90 8.59 -7.46
CA SER A 250 -6.03 8.83 -6.29
C SER A 250 -6.57 9.92 -5.36
N ILE A 251 -7.22 10.96 -5.92
CA ILE A 251 -7.92 12.01 -5.16
C ILE A 251 -9.15 11.42 -4.46
N ALA A 252 -9.96 10.66 -5.20
CA ALA A 252 -11.19 10.05 -4.68
C ALA A 252 -10.92 9.02 -3.57
N GLU A 253 -9.90 8.17 -3.72
CA GLU A 253 -9.47 7.19 -2.71
C GLU A 253 -9.03 7.86 -1.39
N ARG A 254 -8.59 9.12 -1.46
CA ARG A 254 -8.21 9.92 -0.28
C ARG A 254 -9.37 10.70 0.33
N GLY A 255 -10.57 10.63 -0.25
CA GLY A 255 -11.71 11.44 0.16
C GLY A 255 -11.48 12.94 0.01
N ALA A 256 -10.54 13.35 -0.84
CA ALA A 256 -10.22 14.75 -1.08
C ALA A 256 -11.16 15.35 -2.15
N GLN A 257 -11.54 16.61 -1.97
CA GLN A 257 -12.36 17.36 -2.92
C GLN A 257 -11.53 18.17 -3.92
N THR A 258 -10.30 18.53 -3.53
CA THR A 258 -9.37 19.29 -4.39
C THR A 258 -8.01 18.60 -4.49
N LEU A 259 -7.22 19.00 -5.50
CA LEU A 259 -5.86 18.51 -5.69
C LEU A 259 -4.96 18.89 -4.50
N GLU A 260 -5.06 20.12 -4.00
CA GLU A 260 -4.28 20.61 -2.86
C GLU A 260 -4.58 19.80 -1.61
N GLN A 261 -5.86 19.51 -1.36
CA GLN A 261 -6.26 18.67 -0.25
C GLN A 261 -5.69 17.25 -0.40
N ALA A 262 -5.72 16.66 -1.61
CA ALA A 262 -5.16 15.35 -1.85
C ALA A 262 -3.64 15.30 -1.62
N ILE A 263 -2.91 16.33 -2.09
CA ILE A 263 -1.46 16.48 -1.86
C ILE A 263 -1.18 16.61 -0.36
N TRP A 264 -1.93 17.45 0.34
CA TRP A 264 -1.78 17.63 1.79
C TRP A 264 -2.02 16.31 2.53
N THR A 265 -3.10 15.59 2.21
CA THR A 265 -3.40 14.28 2.81
C THR A 265 -2.25 13.30 2.57
N ALA A 266 -1.79 13.16 1.33
CA ALA A 266 -0.69 12.26 0.99
C ALA A 266 0.63 12.62 1.72
N LYS A 267 0.92 13.91 1.94
CA LYS A 267 2.08 14.35 2.72
C LYS A 267 1.98 14.00 4.20
N ASN A 268 0.76 14.02 4.75
CA ASN A 268 0.49 13.83 6.19
C ASN A 268 0.01 12.41 6.55
N GLU A 269 -0.04 11.47 5.61
CA GLU A 269 -0.33 10.05 5.88
C GLU A 269 0.68 9.47 6.89
N THR A 270 0.17 8.75 7.90
CA THR A 270 0.99 8.10 8.93
C THR A 270 1.85 6.98 8.32
N ARG A 271 3.17 7.11 8.41
CA ARG A 271 4.10 6.12 7.86
C ARG A 271 3.93 4.74 8.50
N ASP A 272 3.89 4.66 9.84
CA ASP A 272 3.65 3.40 10.57
C ASP A 272 2.16 3.16 10.84
N PHE A 273 1.39 2.96 9.76
CA PHE A 273 -0.04 2.69 9.87
C PHE A 273 -0.33 1.34 10.55
N ILE A 274 0.55 0.35 10.40
CA ILE A 274 0.42 -0.98 11.03
C ILE A 274 0.55 -0.84 12.55
N GLY A 275 1.55 -0.08 13.02
CA GLY A 275 1.72 0.21 14.44
C GLY A 275 0.54 0.95 15.04
N LYS A 276 0.05 1.98 14.34
CA LYS A 276 -1.15 2.71 14.76
C LYS A 276 -2.36 1.78 14.89
N HIS A 277 -2.64 0.97 13.87
CA HIS A 277 -3.76 0.03 13.88
C HIS A 277 -3.62 -1.04 14.97
N THR A 278 -2.41 -1.53 15.20
CA THR A 278 -2.09 -2.48 16.28
C THR A 278 -2.42 -1.87 17.65
N ALA A 279 -2.02 -0.63 17.91
CA ALA A 279 -2.30 0.06 19.16
C ALA A 279 -3.82 0.29 19.37
N ASP A 280 -4.54 0.67 18.31
CA ASP A 280 -6.00 0.87 18.37
C ASP A 280 -6.73 -0.44 18.69
N LEU A 281 -6.36 -1.55 18.04
CA LEU A 281 -6.94 -2.87 18.31
C LEU A 281 -6.65 -3.34 19.73
N LEU A 282 -5.42 -3.16 20.22
CA LEU A 282 -5.03 -3.52 21.58
C LEU A 282 -5.89 -2.76 22.61
N ARG A 283 -6.13 -1.47 22.39
CA ARG A 283 -6.96 -0.64 23.29
C ARG A 283 -8.44 -1.04 23.28
N GLN A 284 -8.98 -1.41 22.12
CA GLN A 284 -10.43 -1.55 21.92
C GLN A 284 -10.94 -2.99 22.07
N LYS A 285 -10.13 -3.99 21.74
CA LYS A 285 -10.60 -5.37 21.50
C LYS A 285 -9.87 -6.44 22.33
N TRP A 286 -8.87 -6.05 23.09
CA TRP A 286 -8.07 -7.01 23.86
C TRP A 286 -8.82 -7.47 25.11
N LEU A 287 -8.91 -8.78 25.29
CA LEU A 287 -9.72 -9.39 26.35
C LEU A 287 -9.21 -9.09 27.76
N LEU A 288 -7.89 -8.93 27.94
CA LEU A 288 -7.30 -8.67 29.26
C LEU A 288 -7.42 -7.20 29.71
N GLY A 289 -7.79 -6.28 28.80
CA GLY A 289 -8.16 -4.91 29.15
C GLY A 289 -9.64 -4.76 29.53
N ALA A 290 -10.49 -5.73 29.21
CA ALA A 290 -11.94 -5.66 29.45
C ALA A 290 -12.35 -6.11 30.85
N GLU A 291 -11.49 -6.82 31.59
CA GLU A 291 -11.76 -7.26 32.97
C GLU A 291 -11.65 -6.12 34.00
N GLY A 292 -11.20 -4.94 33.59
CA GLY A 292 -11.21 -3.72 34.41
C GLY A 292 -12.51 -2.90 34.33
N SER A 293 -13.52 -3.31 33.56
CA SER A 293 -14.74 -2.50 33.33
C SER A 293 -16.06 -3.25 33.45
N SER A 294 -16.07 -4.48 33.98
CA SER A 294 -17.32 -5.23 34.22
C SER A 294 -17.43 -5.84 35.63
N ILE A 295 -16.75 -5.26 36.61
CA ILE A 295 -17.07 -5.44 38.03
C ILE A 295 -17.43 -4.05 38.60
N GLN A 296 -18.54 -3.49 38.14
CA GLN A 296 -19.37 -2.49 38.83
C GLN A 296 -20.53 -2.07 37.92
N ALA A 297 -21.62 -2.84 37.99
CA ALA A 297 -23.03 -2.41 37.96
C ALA A 297 -23.90 -3.67 38.05
#